data_AF-A0A101I5F0-F1
#
_entry.id   AF-A0A101I5F0-F1
#
_cell.length_a   1.000
_cell.length_b   1.000
_cell.length_c   1.000
_cell.angle_alpha   90.00
_cell.angle_beta   90.00
_cell.angle_gamma   90.00
#
_symmetry.space_group_name_H-M   'P 1'
#
loop_
_entity.id
_entity.type
_entity.pdbx_description
1 polymer ?
#
loop_
_entity_poly.entity_id
_entity_poly.type
_entity_poly.pdbx_seq_one_letter_code
_entity_poly.pdbx_strand_id
1 'polypeptide(L)'
;MKIILVVTNNPLAFEKYENSRKVEGSPVEVVEEASRMMLEGYSLLGSPLPPNGRLMKNPYRSIALVEEKGQSKSGRDLLLLENARQ
;
A
#
# COMPACT_ATOMS: atom_id res chain seq x y z
N MET A 1 12.20 15.93 -4.29
CA MET A 1 10.88 15.75 -3.65
C MET A 1 10.49 14.29 -3.83
N LYS A 2 10.07 13.59 -2.78
CA LYS A 2 9.66 12.18 -2.90
C LYS A 2 8.21 12.13 -3.40
N ILE A 3 7.93 11.33 -4.41
CA ILE A 3 6.57 11.17 -4.96
C ILE A 3 5.84 10.15 -4.07
N ILE A 4 4.74 10.58 -3.44
CA ILE A 4 3.88 9.70 -2.62
C ILE A 4 2.73 9.23 -3.49
N LEU A 5 2.50 7.92 -3.52
CA LEU A 5 1.38 7.29 -4.22
C LEU A 5 0.53 6.49 -3.22
N VAL A 6 -0.79 6.61 -3.33
CA VAL A 6 -1.72 5.82 -2.50
C VAL A 6 -2.34 4.70 -3.35
N VAL A 7 -2.07 3.44 -3.01
CA VAL A 7 -2.75 2.27 -3.61
C VAL A 7 -3.98 1.96 -2.76
N THR A 8 -5.18 1.96 -3.35
CA THR A 8 -6.41 1.81 -2.55
C THR A 8 -7.61 1.27 -3.31
N ASN A 9 -8.46 0.53 -2.61
CA ASN A 9 -9.81 0.16 -3.04
C ASN A 9 -10.92 1.02 -2.39
N ASN A 10 -10.55 2.04 -1.62
CA ASN A 10 -11.50 2.96 -1.00
C ASN A 10 -11.86 4.09 -2.00
N PRO A 11 -13.11 4.18 -2.48
CA PRO A 11 -13.51 5.22 -3.43
C PRO A 11 -13.27 6.64 -2.87
N LEU A 12 -13.51 6.85 -1.57
CA LEU A 12 -13.30 8.14 -0.93
C LEU A 12 -11.82 8.52 -0.84
N ALA A 13 -10.92 7.54 -0.71
CA ALA A 13 -9.49 7.81 -0.72
C ALA A 13 -9.00 8.12 -2.14
N PHE A 14 -9.50 7.39 -3.14
CA PHE A 14 -9.18 7.63 -4.54
C PHE A 14 -9.63 9.04 -5.01
N GLU A 15 -10.84 9.47 -4.64
CA GLU A 15 -11.33 10.81 -4.95
C GLU A 15 -10.55 11.93 -4.24
N LYS A 16 -10.02 11.64 -3.06
CA LYS A 16 -9.33 12.64 -2.22
C LYS A 16 -7.87 12.86 -2.62
N TYR A 17 -7.15 11.82 -3.05
CA TYR A 17 -5.72 11.89 -3.30
C TYR A 17 -5.43 11.89 -4.79
N GLU A 18 -4.89 13.00 -5.30
CA GLU A 18 -4.55 13.19 -6.72
C GLU A 18 -3.58 12.11 -7.23
N ASN A 19 -2.56 11.78 -6.45
CA ASN A 19 -1.64 10.70 -6.77
C ASN A 19 -2.07 9.41 -6.07
N SER A 20 -3.09 8.76 -6.64
CA SER A 20 -3.60 7.49 -6.15
C SER A 20 -3.85 6.49 -7.28
N ARG A 21 -3.72 5.21 -6.95
CA ARG A 21 -4.00 4.08 -7.83
C ARG A 21 -5.20 3.33 -7.29
N LYS A 22 -6.28 3.31 -8.07
CA LYS A 22 -7.49 2.56 -7.73
C LYS A 22 -7.26 1.06 -7.96
N VAL A 23 -7.69 0.26 -7.00
CA VAL A 23 -7.81 -1.20 -7.09
C VAL A 23 -9.28 -1.53 -6.93
N GLU A 24 -9.90 -2.20 -7.91
CA GLU A 24 -11.34 -2.55 -7.84
C GLU A 24 -11.64 -3.70 -6.87
N GLY A 25 -10.59 -4.39 -6.41
CA GLY A 25 -10.68 -5.60 -5.61
C GLY A 25 -10.77 -5.41 -4.09
N SER A 26 -10.52 -6.52 -3.40
CA SER A 26 -10.46 -6.69 -1.95
C SER A 26 -9.23 -6.04 -1.30
N PRO A 27 -9.19 -5.94 0.05
CA PRO A 27 -7.98 -5.55 0.78
C PRO A 27 -6.73 -6.36 0.40
N VAL A 28 -6.90 -7.64 0.07
CA VAL A 28 -5.82 -8.53 -0.38
C VAL A 28 -5.23 -8.04 -1.69
N GLU A 29 -6.08 -7.69 -2.66
CA GLU A 29 -5.63 -7.18 -3.97
C GLU A 29 -4.94 -5.81 -3.84
N VAL A 30 -5.31 -4.98 -2.86
CA VAL A 30 -4.58 -3.75 -2.54
C VAL A 30 -3.15 -4.07 -2.06
N VAL A 31 -3.00 -5.08 -1.22
CA VAL A 31 -1.68 -5.54 -0.74
C VAL A 31 -0.86 -6.13 -1.89
N GLU A 32 -1.47 -6.96 -2.74
CA GLU A 32 -0.79 -7.56 -3.91
C GLU A 32 -0.30 -6.50 -4.89
N GLU A 33 -1.12 -5.48 -5.17
CA GLU A 33 -0.72 -4.37 -6.02
C GLU A 33 0.40 -3.54 -5.38
N ALA A 34 0.32 -3.24 -4.09
CA ALA A 34 1.40 -2.56 -3.38
C ALA A 34 2.72 -3.35 -3.41
N SER A 35 2.66 -4.69 -3.23
CA SER A 35 3.82 -5.59 -3.35
C SER A 35 4.43 -5.53 -4.75
N ARG A 36 3.61 -5.55 -5.81
CA ARG A 36 4.08 -5.39 -7.19
C ARG A 36 4.81 -4.07 -7.38
N MET A 37 4.23 -2.97 -6.93
CA MET A 37 4.85 -1.64 -7.02
C MET A 37 6.17 -1.56 -6.26
N MET A 38 6.28 -2.23 -5.11
CA MET A 38 7.56 -2.30 -4.41
C MET A 38 8.65 -3.03 -5.20
N LEU A 39 8.30 -4.03 -6.01
CA LEU A 39 9.24 -4.67 -6.91
C LEU A 39 9.71 -3.74 -8.04
N GLU A 40 8.88 -2.75 -8.41
CA GLU A 40 9.10 -1.74 -9.45
C GLU A 40 9.86 -0.49 -8.97
N GLY A 41 10.28 -0.44 -7.71
CA GLY A 41 11.10 0.66 -7.16
C GLY A 41 10.37 1.62 -6.23
N TYR A 42 9.22 1.19 -5.68
CA TYR A 42 8.57 1.90 -4.58
C TYR A 42 8.95 1.29 -3.22
N SER A 43 8.84 2.07 -2.15
CA SER A 43 8.94 1.60 -0.77
C SER A 43 7.72 2.02 0.04
N LEU A 44 7.51 1.38 1.19
CA LEU A 44 6.43 1.73 2.10
C LEU A 44 6.73 3.07 2.77
N LEU A 45 5.77 4.01 2.71
CA LEU A 45 5.88 5.26 3.47
C LEU A 45 5.70 5.02 4.99
N GLY A 46 4.98 3.96 5.35
CA GLY A 46 4.71 3.58 6.73
C GLY A 46 4.12 2.18 6.83
N SER A 47 3.76 1.76 8.05
CA SER A 47 3.15 0.45 8.27
C SER A 47 1.88 0.26 7.42
N PRO A 48 1.80 -0.79 6.59
CA PRO A 48 0.58 -1.11 5.83
C PRO A 48 -0.48 -1.76 6.73
N LEU A 49 -0.08 -2.21 7.93
CA LEU A 49 -0.94 -2.81 8.92
C LEU A 49 -1.70 -1.73 9.72
N PRO A 50 -3.04 -1.80 9.77
CA PRO A 50 -3.84 -1.05 10.70
C PRO A 50 -3.44 -1.31 12.16
N PRO A 51 -3.59 -0.32 13.05
CA PRO A 51 -3.14 -0.43 14.44
C PRO A 51 -4.00 -1.36 15.30
N ASN A 52 -5.11 -1.91 14.78
CA ASN A 52 -5.94 -2.87 15.52
C ASN A 52 -6.72 -3.81 14.59
N GLY A 53 -7.07 -4.98 15.11
CA GLY A 53 -7.78 -6.03 14.37
C GLY A 53 -9.22 -5.67 13.96
N ARG A 54 -9.85 -4.65 14.56
CA ARG A 54 -11.15 -4.17 14.08
C ARG A 54 -11.01 -3.49 12.72
N LEU A 55 -9.95 -2.71 12.52
CA LEU A 55 -9.64 -2.05 11.25
C LEU A 55 -9.14 -3.02 10.17
N MET A 56 -8.62 -4.19 10.57
CA MET A 56 -8.31 -5.28 9.63
C MET A 56 -9.57 -5.79 8.92
N LYS A 57 -10.71 -5.87 9.62
CA LYS A 57 -12.00 -6.34 9.06
C LYS A 57 -12.68 -5.35 8.10
N ASN A 58 -12.13 -4.16 7.92
CA ASN A 58 -12.70 -3.17 6.99
C ASN A 58 -12.54 -3.68 5.54
N PRO A 59 -13.59 -3.64 4.70
CA PRO A 59 -13.48 -4.01 3.29
C PRO A 59 -12.56 -3.08 2.48
N TYR A 60 -12.17 -1.95 3.06
CA TYR A 60 -11.30 -0.96 2.44
C TYR A 60 -9.89 -0.97 3.01
N ARG A 61 -8.91 -0.85 2.12
CA ARG A 61 -7.48 -0.73 2.41
C ARG A 61 -6.85 0.37 1.57
N SER A 62 -5.91 1.08 2.17
CA SER A 62 -5.10 2.09 1.53
C SER A 62 -3.67 1.93 2.01
N ILE A 63 -2.72 1.84 1.09
CA ILE A 63 -1.30 1.70 1.36
C ILE A 63 -0.58 2.87 0.71
N ALA A 64 0.18 3.62 1.52
CA ALA A 64 0.98 4.72 1.03
C ALA A 64 2.39 4.24 0.66
N LEU A 65 2.76 4.48 -0.58
CA LEU A 65 4.05 4.16 -1.16
C LEU A 65 4.81 5.43 -1.49
N VAL A 66 6.13 5.31 -1.58
CA VAL A 66 7.01 6.39 -1.98
C VAL A 66 7.99 5.91 -3.04
N GLU A 67 8.18 6.67 -4.11
CA GLU A 67 9.13 6.31 -5.18
C GLU A 67 10.57 6.38 -4.64
N GLU A 68 11.33 5.30 -4.78
CA GLU A 68 12.74 5.21 -4.43
C GLU A 68 13.62 5.02 -5.66
N LYS A 69 14.30 6.10 -6.06
CA LYS A 69 15.37 6.01 -7.06
C LYS A 69 16.62 5.42 -6.41
N GLY A 70 16.77 4.09 -6.48
CA GLY A 70 18.04 3.41 -6.24
C GLY A 70 18.31 2.90 -4.82
N GLN A 71 17.30 2.71 -3.97
CA GLN A 71 17.50 2.02 -2.69
C GLN A 71 17.31 0.51 -2.81
N SER A 72 18.18 -0.23 -2.10
CA SER A 72 18.16 -1.68 -2.02
C SER A 72 16.89 -2.14 -1.29
N LYS A 73 16.14 -3.03 -1.93
CA LYS A 73 14.89 -3.62 -1.43
C LYS A 73 15.11 -4.18 -0.02
N SER A 74 14.53 -3.55 1.00
CA SER A 74 14.57 -4.08 2.36
C SER A 74 13.58 -5.26 2.45
N GLY A 75 14.08 -6.48 2.65
CA GLY A 75 13.22 -7.67 2.82
C GLY A 75 12.23 -7.55 4.00
N ARG A 76 12.48 -6.63 4.93
CA ARG A 76 11.57 -6.28 6.03
C ARG A 76 10.26 -5.68 5.53
N ASP A 77 10.29 -4.88 4.48
CA ASP A 77 9.10 -4.17 4.00
C ASP A 77 8.16 -5.12 3.25
N LEU A 78 8.72 -6.08 2.51
CA LEU A 78 7.95 -7.17 1.92
C LEU A 78 7.30 -8.06 2.98
N LEU A 79 8.01 -8.38 4.06
CA LEU A 79 7.44 -9.14 5.17
C LEU A 79 6.28 -8.39 5.86
N LEU A 80 6.37 -7.07 5.99
CA LEU A 80 5.28 -6.25 6.53
C LEU A 80 4.03 -6.26 5.64
N LEU A 81 4.19 -6.31 4.31
CA LEU A 81 3.07 -6.45 3.38
C LEU A 81 2.42 -7.82 3.46
N GLU A 82 3.20 -8.90 3.50
CA GLU A 82 2.64 -10.26 3.62
C GLU A 82 1.80 -10.42 4.89
N ASN A 83 2.22 -9.82 6.01
CA ASN A 83 1.42 -9.80 7.23
C ASN A 83 0.09 -9.04 7.08
N ALA A 84 0.00 -8.09 6.15
CA ALA A 84 -1.20 -7.30 5.89
C ALA A 84 -2.21 -7.99 4.97
N ARG A 85 -1.86 -9.17 4.40
CA ARG A 85 -2.70 -9.93 3.46
C ARG A 85 -3.83 -10.76 4.11
N GLN A 86 -4.13 -10.50 5.39
CA GLN A 86 -5.14 -11.25 6.19
C GLN A 86 -6.51 -10.60 6.19
#